data_AF-A0A8S1J972-F1
#
_entry.id   AF-A0A8S1J972-F1
#
_cell.length_a   1.000
_cell.length_b   1.000
_cell.length_c   1.000
_cell.angle_alpha   90.00
_cell.angle_beta   90.00
_cell.angle_gamma   90.00
#
_symmetry.space_group_name_H-M   'P 1'
#
loop_
_entity.id
_entity.type
_entity.pdbx_description
1 polymer ?
#
loop_
_entity_poly.entity_id
_entity_poly.type
_entity_poly.pdbx_seq_one_letter_code
_entity_poly.pdbx_strand_id
1 'polypeptide(L)'
;MARGLAVHSLEPQNFPGPADMLRGKPPGAYTALKVDNWRHLVDWTLHSRRLAKSVQVLHEEAGGMYKALLSQVETQGTTLNRCINHALLPSLVLALQTCQEANEQKTSYCMLVPLLCDPIGTSTQTGSPLDVFVLAEPLSVEASHPVEVSVLGRPRTIPLAKFSQWATDRQCIEAKKAKSDGEALLCTQDGNLLEGLLTNFFVVQ
;
A
#
# COMPACT_ATOMS: atom_id res chain seq x y z
N MET A 1 -19.67 7.04 -5.64
CA MET A 1 -18.54 6.41 -4.93
C MET A 1 -17.56 5.96 -6.00
N ALA A 2 -16.31 6.43 -5.96
CA ALA A 2 -15.25 5.85 -6.77
C ALA A 2 -15.04 4.40 -6.31
N ARG A 3 -14.95 3.46 -7.26
CA ARG A 3 -14.64 2.05 -6.98
C ARG A 3 -13.24 1.81 -7.49
N GLY A 4 -12.33 1.37 -6.61
CA GLY A 4 -10.97 1.00 -7.00
C GLY A 4 -10.94 -0.43 -7.55
N LEU A 5 -10.14 -0.65 -8.60
CA LEU A 5 -10.04 -1.95 -9.24
C LEU A 5 -8.73 -2.66 -8.86
N ALA A 6 -8.80 -3.81 -8.20
CA ALA A 6 -7.64 -4.66 -7.91
C ALA A 6 -7.49 -5.80 -8.93
N VAL A 7 -6.26 -6.06 -9.39
CA VAL A 7 -5.95 -7.20 -10.26
C VAL A 7 -5.05 -8.20 -9.53
N HIS A 8 -5.53 -9.44 -9.41
CA HIS A 8 -4.75 -10.65 -9.12
C HIS A 8 -5.03 -11.65 -10.22
N SER A 9 -4.01 -12.29 -10.77
CA SER A 9 -4.20 -13.30 -11.82
C SER A 9 -5.03 -12.83 -13.03
N LEU A 10 -4.98 -11.54 -13.36
CA LEU A 10 -5.72 -10.87 -14.45
C LEU A 10 -7.24 -10.72 -14.24
N GLU A 11 -7.78 -10.96 -13.04
CA GLU A 11 -9.21 -10.77 -12.76
C GLU A 11 -9.51 -9.44 -12.05
N PRO A 12 -10.34 -8.55 -12.65
CA PRO A 12 -10.75 -7.30 -12.05
C PRO A 12 -11.63 -7.51 -10.80
N GLN A 13 -11.25 -6.92 -9.67
CA GLN A 13 -12.07 -6.93 -8.44
C GLN A 13 -12.37 -5.51 -7.97
N ASN A 14 -13.62 -5.22 -7.62
CA ASN A 14 -14.04 -3.91 -7.16
C ASN A 14 -13.93 -3.78 -5.63
N PHE A 15 -13.19 -2.77 -5.18
CA PHE A 15 -13.10 -2.37 -3.78
C PHE A 15 -13.65 -0.94 -3.60
N PRO A 16 -14.29 -0.62 -2.45
CA PRO A 16 -14.71 0.75 -2.15
C PRO A 16 -13.54 1.74 -2.04
N GLY A 17 -12.34 1.25 -1.70
CA GLY A 17 -11.12 2.05 -1.67
C GLY A 17 -9.90 1.25 -1.19
N PRO A 18 -8.73 1.90 -1.06
CA PRO A 18 -7.47 1.23 -0.70
C PRO A 18 -7.55 0.49 0.63
N ALA A 19 -8.18 1.08 1.65
CA ALA A 19 -8.25 0.47 2.98
C ALA A 19 -9.02 -0.86 2.96
N ASP A 20 -10.08 -0.95 2.14
CA ASP A 20 -10.85 -2.18 1.99
C ASP A 20 -10.08 -3.27 1.24
N MET A 21 -9.32 -2.91 0.19
CA MET A 21 -8.44 -3.87 -0.47
C MET A 21 -7.38 -4.38 0.50
N LEU A 22 -6.72 -3.49 1.25
CA LEU A 22 -5.65 -3.87 2.18
C LEU A 22 -6.13 -4.80 3.30
N ARG A 23 -7.40 -4.66 3.72
CA ARG A 23 -8.03 -5.54 4.72
C ARG A 23 -8.59 -6.84 4.13
N GLY A 24 -9.14 -6.75 2.91
CA GLY A 24 -9.82 -7.87 2.25
C GLY A 24 -8.88 -8.86 1.57
N LYS A 25 -7.58 -8.54 1.51
CA LYS A 25 -6.53 -9.38 0.95
C LYS A 25 -5.62 -9.94 2.03
N PRO A 26 -4.84 -10.99 1.72
CA PRO A 26 -3.85 -11.52 2.65
C PRO A 26 -2.92 -10.42 3.15
N PRO A 27 -2.45 -10.47 4.41
CA PRO A 27 -1.50 -9.51 4.92
C PRO A 27 -0.23 -9.47 4.07
N GLY A 28 0.31 -8.26 3.86
CA GLY A 28 1.48 -8.09 3.01
C GLY A 28 2.04 -6.67 2.96
N ALA A 29 3.17 -6.52 2.27
CA ALA A 29 3.85 -5.27 2.03
C ALA A 29 3.09 -4.48 0.95
N TYR A 30 2.82 -3.21 1.21
CA TYR A 30 2.18 -2.35 0.21
C TYR A 30 2.88 -1.01 0.06
N THR A 31 2.62 -0.34 -1.05
CA THR A 31 2.88 1.10 -1.17
C THR A 31 1.67 1.77 -1.82
N ALA A 32 1.57 3.09 -1.68
CA ALA A 32 0.61 3.91 -2.41
C ALA A 32 1.40 5.03 -3.07
N LEU A 33 1.13 5.29 -4.35
CA LEU A 33 1.80 6.31 -5.14
C LEU A 33 0.82 7.02 -6.07
N LYS A 34 1.20 8.24 -6.47
CA LYS A 34 0.48 9.00 -7.48
C LYS A 34 1.00 8.65 -8.87
N VAL A 35 0.10 8.57 -9.83
CA VAL A 35 0.38 8.49 -11.25
C VAL A 35 -0.12 9.77 -11.90
N ASP A 36 0.79 10.48 -12.55
CA ASP A 36 0.49 11.71 -13.29
C ASP A 36 0.25 11.39 -14.77
N ASN A 37 -0.80 12.01 -15.32
CA ASN A 37 -1.28 11.84 -16.70
C ASN A 37 -1.38 10.38 -17.15
N TRP A 38 -1.71 9.47 -16.22
CA TRP A 38 -1.85 8.03 -16.46
C TRP A 38 -0.59 7.33 -17.01
N ARG A 39 0.57 7.99 -16.95
CA ARG A 39 1.81 7.51 -17.59
C ARG A 39 3.04 7.65 -16.71
N HIS A 40 3.03 8.58 -15.76
CA HIS A 40 4.19 8.92 -14.96
C HIS A 40 3.99 8.48 -13.51
N LEU A 41 4.64 7.37 -13.13
CA LEU A 41 4.71 6.94 -11.74
C LEU A 41 5.58 7.94 -10.95
N VAL A 42 4.95 8.77 -10.12
CA VAL A 42 5.66 9.76 -9.31
C VAL A 42 6.52 9.05 -8.27
N ASP A 43 7.81 9.42 -8.20
CA ASP A 43 8.79 8.90 -7.23
C ASP A 43 8.89 7.36 -7.17
N TRP A 44 8.71 6.68 -8.31
CA TRP A 44 8.70 5.22 -8.37
C TRP A 44 9.89 4.56 -7.69
N THR A 45 11.10 5.12 -7.84
CA THR A 45 12.31 4.60 -7.21
C THR A 45 12.20 4.57 -5.68
N LEU A 46 11.60 5.59 -5.07
CA LEU A 46 11.37 5.63 -3.62
C LEU A 46 10.33 4.59 -3.20
N HIS A 47 9.24 4.48 -3.96
CA HIS A 47 8.18 3.51 -3.69
C HIS A 47 8.66 2.05 -3.83
N SER A 48 9.44 1.73 -4.88
CA SER A 48 10.03 0.41 -5.11
C SER A 48 11.01 0.03 -3.99
N ARG A 49 11.88 0.95 -3.56
CA ARG A 49 12.78 0.72 -2.41
C ARG A 49 12.01 0.52 -1.11
N ARG A 50 10.98 1.33 -0.85
CA ARG A 50 10.15 1.20 0.36
C ARG A 50 9.40 -0.14 0.38
N LEU A 51 8.92 -0.59 -0.77
CA LEU A 51 8.25 -1.89 -0.90
C LEU A 51 9.22 -3.04 -0.60
N ALA A 52 10.42 -3.03 -1.18
CA ALA A 52 11.45 -4.03 -0.89
C ALA A 52 11.91 -4.01 0.58
N LYS A 53 12.08 -2.82 1.17
CA LYS A 53 12.40 -2.70 2.60
C LYS A 53 11.26 -3.25 3.47
N SER A 54 10.01 -3.01 3.11
CA SER A 54 8.86 -3.57 3.83
C SER A 54 8.83 -5.09 3.74
N VAL A 55 9.15 -5.67 2.58
CA VAL A 55 9.31 -7.13 2.41
C VAL A 55 10.39 -7.69 3.34
N GLN A 56 11.56 -7.06 3.42
CA GLN A 56 12.64 -7.50 4.32
C GLN A 56 12.24 -7.41 5.79
N VAL A 57 11.67 -6.28 6.22
CA VAL A 57 11.24 -6.09 7.61
C VAL A 57 10.15 -7.09 7.99
N LEU A 58 9.19 -7.36 7.10
CA LEU A 58 8.14 -8.35 7.37
C LEU A 58 8.68 -9.77 7.40
N HIS A 59 9.71 -10.09 6.60
CA HIS A 59 10.39 -11.37 6.75
C HIS A 59 11.00 -11.54 8.15
N GLU A 60 11.70 -10.50 8.62
CA GLU A 60 12.40 -10.50 9.91
C GLU A 60 11.44 -10.48 11.11
N GLU A 61 10.38 -9.68 11.04
CA GLU A 61 9.52 -9.37 12.20
C GLU A 61 8.15 -10.08 12.17
N ALA A 62 7.69 -10.57 11.01
CA ALA A 62 6.36 -11.18 10.85
C ALA A 62 6.44 -12.69 10.53
N GLY A 63 7.29 -13.43 11.24
CA GLY A 63 7.28 -14.90 11.20
C GLY A 63 7.83 -15.51 9.92
N GLY A 64 8.79 -14.85 9.25
CA GLY A 64 9.44 -15.39 8.07
C GLY A 64 8.63 -15.23 6.77
N MET A 65 7.70 -14.28 6.72
CA MET A 65 7.02 -13.90 5.47
C MET A 65 8.03 -13.71 4.33
N TYR A 66 7.65 -13.99 3.09
CA TYR A 66 8.50 -13.83 1.90
C TYR A 66 9.74 -14.72 1.84
N LYS A 67 9.83 -15.78 2.67
CA LYS A 67 10.97 -16.71 2.64
C LYS A 67 11.23 -17.26 1.24
N ALA A 68 10.19 -17.69 0.53
CA ALA A 68 10.31 -18.24 -0.82
C ALA A 68 10.89 -17.22 -1.82
N LEU A 69 10.39 -15.98 -1.77
CA LEU A 69 10.91 -14.89 -2.60
C LEU A 69 12.38 -14.60 -2.31
N LEU A 70 12.76 -14.48 -1.04
CA LEU A 70 14.13 -14.16 -0.66
C LEU A 70 15.10 -15.27 -1.05
N SER A 71 14.73 -16.54 -0.84
CA SER A 71 15.52 -17.68 -1.32
C SER A 71 15.65 -17.72 -2.84
N GLN A 72 14.60 -17.33 -3.57
CA GLN A 72 14.66 -17.22 -5.03
C GLN A 72 15.60 -16.10 -5.49
N VAL A 73 15.54 -14.92 -4.84
CA VAL A 73 16.43 -13.78 -5.14
C VAL A 73 17.89 -14.19 -4.97
N GLU A 74 18.21 -14.89 -3.89
CA GLU A 74 19.55 -15.41 -3.62
C GLU A 74 19.98 -16.43 -4.69
N THR A 75 19.13 -17.43 -4.97
CA THR A 75 19.42 -18.48 -5.96
C THR A 75 19.62 -17.92 -7.37
N GLN A 76 18.88 -16.87 -7.74
CA GLN A 76 18.98 -16.23 -9.06
C GLN A 76 20.13 -15.21 -9.15
N GLY A 77 20.84 -14.93 -8.06
CA GLY A 77 21.93 -13.94 -8.05
C GLY A 77 21.48 -12.53 -8.45
N THR A 78 20.26 -12.14 -8.07
CA THR A 78 19.60 -10.88 -8.48
C THR A 78 19.29 -10.01 -7.26
N THR A 79 18.69 -8.84 -7.48
CA THR A 79 18.25 -7.96 -6.40
C THR A 79 16.76 -8.12 -6.11
N LEU A 80 16.38 -7.96 -4.84
CA LEU A 80 14.98 -8.02 -4.42
C LEU A 80 14.11 -7.01 -5.19
N ASN A 81 14.58 -5.77 -5.39
CA ASN A 81 13.88 -4.77 -6.18
C ASN A 81 13.61 -5.24 -7.62
N ARG A 82 14.58 -5.92 -8.26
CA ARG A 82 14.40 -6.43 -9.63
C ARG A 82 13.31 -7.51 -9.66
N CYS A 83 13.33 -8.46 -8.73
CA CYS A 83 12.31 -9.50 -8.65
C CYS A 83 10.92 -8.94 -8.39
N ILE A 84 10.79 -8.03 -7.41
CA ILE A 84 9.52 -7.36 -7.10
C ILE A 84 9.00 -6.60 -8.31
N ASN A 85 9.84 -5.77 -8.94
CA ASN A 85 9.40 -4.97 -10.09
C ASN A 85 9.00 -5.86 -11.27
N HIS A 86 9.70 -6.97 -11.50
CA HIS A 86 9.37 -7.93 -12.55
C HIS A 86 8.00 -8.59 -12.30
N ALA A 87 7.74 -9.06 -11.08
CA ALA A 87 6.46 -9.67 -10.72
C ALA A 87 5.30 -8.66 -10.74
N LEU A 88 5.58 -7.40 -10.39
CA LEU A 88 4.57 -6.37 -10.21
C LEU A 88 4.13 -5.70 -11.53
N LEU A 89 5.03 -5.59 -12.51
CA LEU A 89 4.82 -4.81 -13.73
C LEU A 89 3.55 -5.18 -14.51
N PRO A 90 3.24 -6.47 -14.77
CA PRO A 90 2.02 -6.81 -15.51
C PRO A 90 0.74 -6.32 -14.82
N SER A 91 0.65 -6.49 -13.50
CA SER A 91 -0.51 -6.05 -12.72
C SER A 91 -0.62 -4.53 -12.62
N LEU A 92 0.50 -3.80 -12.58
CA LEU A 92 0.48 -2.33 -12.62
C LEU A 92 -0.08 -1.81 -13.95
N VAL A 93 0.40 -2.36 -15.07
CA VAL A 93 -0.04 -1.96 -16.41
C VAL A 93 -1.53 -2.22 -16.58
N LEU A 94 -1.98 -3.43 -16.23
CA LEU A 94 -3.39 -3.79 -16.36
C LEU A 94 -4.28 -2.93 -15.46
N ALA A 95 -3.94 -2.74 -14.18
CA ALA A 95 -4.73 -1.92 -13.28
C ALA A 95 -4.84 -0.46 -13.76
N LEU A 96 -3.74 0.12 -14.25
CA LEU A 96 -3.75 1.48 -14.80
C LEU A 96 -4.59 1.60 -16.07
N GLN A 97 -4.46 0.66 -17.00
CA GLN A 97 -5.23 0.66 -18.26
C GLN A 97 -6.71 0.55 -17.97
N THR A 98 -7.14 -0.43 -17.16
CA THR A 98 -8.56 -0.62 -16.85
C THR A 98 -9.13 0.57 -16.09
N CYS A 99 -8.36 1.14 -15.15
CA CYS A 99 -8.80 2.33 -14.42
C CYS A 99 -8.88 3.58 -15.32
N GLN A 100 -7.98 3.72 -16.31
CA GLN A 100 -8.00 4.82 -17.26
C GLN A 100 -9.22 4.73 -18.18
N GLU A 101 -9.54 3.54 -18.67
CA GLU A 101 -10.73 3.29 -19.50
C GLU A 101 -12.02 3.59 -18.74
N ALA A 102 -12.06 3.30 -17.45
CA ALA A 102 -13.20 3.58 -16.58
C ALA A 102 -13.22 5.02 -16.00
N ASN A 103 -12.27 5.89 -16.36
CA ASN A 103 -12.15 7.25 -15.79
C ASN A 103 -13.18 8.23 -16.38
N GLU A 104 -14.44 8.08 -15.99
CA GLU A 104 -15.54 8.97 -16.36
C GLU A 104 -15.30 10.43 -15.97
N GLN A 105 -14.55 10.64 -14.88
CA GLN A 105 -14.29 11.95 -14.27
C GLN A 105 -13.22 12.76 -15.03
N LYS A 106 -12.56 12.16 -16.03
CA LYS A 106 -11.50 12.79 -16.84
C LYS A 106 -10.39 13.44 -16.00
N THR A 107 -10.09 12.87 -14.84
CA THR A 107 -8.98 13.33 -14.00
C THR A 107 -7.64 13.03 -14.66
N SER A 108 -6.65 13.89 -14.43
CA SER A 108 -5.27 13.66 -14.89
C SER A 108 -4.47 12.78 -13.94
N TYR A 109 -4.95 12.55 -12.73
CA TYR A 109 -4.23 11.83 -11.69
C TYR A 109 -4.91 10.51 -11.34
N CYS A 110 -4.10 9.53 -10.94
CA CYS A 110 -4.53 8.24 -10.44
C CYS A 110 -3.73 7.87 -9.19
N MET A 111 -4.36 7.26 -8.20
CA MET A 111 -3.72 6.60 -7.10
C MET A 111 -3.49 5.15 -7.47
N LEU A 112 -2.28 4.67 -7.29
CA LEU A 112 -1.93 3.28 -7.51
C LEU A 112 -1.45 2.67 -6.18
N VAL A 113 -1.98 1.50 -5.84
CA VAL A 113 -1.74 0.82 -4.57
C VAL A 113 -1.38 -0.63 -4.84
N PRO A 114 -0.09 -0.93 -5.08
CA PRO A 114 0.39 -2.30 -5.12
C PRO A 114 0.52 -2.91 -3.72
N LEU A 115 0.07 -4.15 -3.58
CA LEU A 115 0.15 -5.01 -2.41
C LEU A 115 0.79 -6.34 -2.83
N LEU A 116 1.83 -6.74 -2.11
CA LEU A 116 2.54 -8.00 -2.28
C LEU A 116 2.23 -8.92 -1.10
N CYS A 117 1.74 -10.12 -1.36
CA CYS A 117 1.40 -11.11 -0.35
C CYS A 117 2.23 -12.38 -0.56
N ASP A 118 2.46 -13.13 0.51
CA ASP A 118 2.86 -14.52 0.34
C ASP A 118 1.72 -15.31 -0.32
N PRO A 119 2.03 -16.27 -1.20
CA PRO A 119 1.02 -17.11 -1.82
C PRO A 119 0.17 -17.84 -0.77
N ILE A 120 -1.16 -17.72 -0.83
CA ILE A 120 -2.05 -18.53 0.02
C ILE A 120 -2.29 -19.90 -0.62
N GLY A 121 -1.88 -20.96 0.07
CA GLY A 121 -2.13 -22.35 -0.31
C GLY A 121 -1.25 -22.88 -1.45
N THR A 122 -1.60 -24.05 -1.98
CA THR A 122 -0.91 -24.69 -3.13
C THR A 122 -1.26 -24.03 -4.46
N SER A 123 -1.32 -22.68 -4.54
CA SER A 123 -1.34 -21.97 -5.81
C SER A 123 0.05 -22.06 -6.46
N THR A 124 0.46 -23.30 -6.73
CA THR A 124 1.61 -23.70 -7.54
C THR A 124 1.28 -23.60 -9.03
N GLN A 125 0.13 -23.03 -9.42
CA GLN A 125 -0.25 -22.94 -10.83
C GLN A 125 0.64 -21.98 -11.62
N THR A 126 1.32 -21.03 -10.96
CA THR A 126 2.21 -20.06 -11.63
C THR A 126 3.68 -20.16 -11.23
N GLY A 127 4.03 -20.93 -10.18
CA GLY A 127 5.40 -20.97 -9.65
C GLY A 127 5.92 -19.61 -9.14
N SER A 128 5.04 -18.60 -9.00
CA SER A 128 5.42 -17.28 -8.52
C SER A 128 5.66 -17.31 -7.00
N PRO A 129 6.72 -16.68 -6.49
CA PRO A 129 6.98 -16.60 -5.05
C PRO A 129 6.09 -15.57 -4.33
N LEU A 130 5.20 -14.88 -5.06
CA LEU A 130 4.37 -13.79 -4.58
C LEU A 130 2.97 -13.81 -5.22
N ASP A 131 1.98 -13.46 -4.42
CA ASP A 131 0.70 -12.95 -4.89
C ASP A 131 0.77 -11.43 -5.00
N VAL A 132 0.29 -10.88 -6.13
CA VAL A 132 0.30 -9.44 -6.40
C VAL A 132 -1.12 -8.94 -6.59
N PHE A 133 -1.48 -7.91 -5.84
CA PHE A 133 -2.72 -7.17 -5.99
C PHE A 133 -2.40 -5.70 -6.28
N VAL A 134 -3.02 -5.09 -7.28
CA VAL A 134 -2.82 -3.66 -7.56
C VAL A 134 -4.15 -2.97 -7.70
N LEU A 135 -4.46 -2.03 -6.80
CA LEU A 135 -5.60 -1.13 -6.93
C LEU A 135 -5.22 0.16 -7.64
N ALA A 136 -6.01 0.54 -8.63
CA ALA A 136 -5.95 1.85 -9.27
C ALA A 136 -7.27 2.61 -9.05
N GLU A 137 -7.19 3.90 -8.74
CA GLU A 137 -8.34 4.77 -8.52
C GLU A 137 -8.09 6.18 -9.07
N PRO A 138 -9.01 6.79 -9.84
CA PRO A 138 -8.86 8.18 -10.28
C PRO A 138 -8.78 9.13 -9.09
N LEU A 139 -7.86 10.09 -9.13
CA LEU A 139 -7.69 11.09 -8.07
C LEU A 139 -8.20 12.46 -8.52
N SER A 140 -9.12 13.01 -7.75
CA SER A 140 -9.47 14.42 -7.80
C SER A 140 -8.57 15.20 -6.86
N VAL A 141 -7.95 16.28 -7.35
CA VAL A 141 -7.19 17.19 -6.51
C VAL A 141 -8.16 18.22 -5.95
N GLU A 142 -8.55 18.05 -4.69
CA GLU A 142 -9.28 19.08 -3.96
C GLU A 142 -8.32 20.12 -3.38
N ALA A 143 -8.80 21.35 -3.21
CA ALA A 143 -8.02 22.40 -2.57
C ALA A 143 -7.71 22.00 -1.12
N SER A 144 -6.44 22.08 -0.72
CA SER A 144 -6.04 21.79 0.65
C SER A 144 -6.54 22.89 1.59
N HIS A 145 -7.07 22.50 2.74
CA HIS A 145 -7.48 23.41 3.81
C HIS A 145 -6.76 22.99 5.09
N PRO A 146 -6.50 23.92 6.03
CA PRO A 146 -6.05 23.55 7.37
C PRO A 146 -7.03 22.56 7.99
N VAL A 147 -6.50 21.53 8.64
CA VAL A 147 -7.30 20.52 9.32
C VAL A 147 -6.90 20.43 10.79
N GLU A 148 -7.87 20.09 11.63
CA GLU A 148 -7.58 19.69 13.00
C GLU A 148 -7.04 18.25 13.00
N VAL A 149 -6.16 17.97 13.97
CA VAL A 149 -5.60 16.64 14.18
C VAL A 149 -5.78 16.25 15.63
N SER A 150 -6.20 15.00 15.84
CA SER A 150 -6.32 14.42 17.19
C SER A 150 -5.12 13.57 17.52
N VAL A 151 -4.62 13.62 18.76
CA VAL A 151 -3.57 12.70 19.22
C VAL A 151 -4.25 11.46 19.79
N LEU A 152 -4.23 10.36 19.03
CA LEU A 152 -4.94 9.13 19.34
C LEU A 152 -4.11 7.91 18.96
N GLY A 153 -4.15 6.92 19.84
CA GLY A 153 -3.67 5.58 19.52
C GLY A 153 -2.20 5.34 19.86
N ARG A 154 -1.88 4.05 19.88
CA ARG A 154 -0.57 3.51 20.24
C ARG A 154 0.33 3.40 19.00
N PRO A 155 1.65 3.23 19.17
CA PRO A 155 2.56 2.98 18.06
C PRO A 155 2.13 1.76 17.23
N ARG A 156 2.50 1.75 15.94
CA ARG A 156 2.33 0.58 15.07
C ARG A 156 3.16 -0.59 15.58
N THR A 157 2.67 -1.81 15.38
CA THR A 157 3.40 -3.04 15.75
C THR A 157 4.72 -3.18 14.99
N ILE A 158 4.70 -2.92 13.68
CA ILE A 158 5.87 -2.98 12.79
C ILE A 158 5.99 -1.63 12.05
N PRO A 159 6.53 -0.59 12.69
CA PRO A 159 6.52 0.77 12.15
C PRO A 159 7.45 0.94 10.94
N LEU A 160 8.48 0.10 10.81
CA LEU A 160 9.46 0.19 9.71
C LEU A 160 8.96 -0.38 8.38
N ALA A 161 7.82 -1.09 8.37
CA ALA A 161 7.19 -1.61 7.16
C ALA A 161 5.87 -0.91 6.87
N LYS A 162 5.53 -0.74 5.57
CA LYS A 162 4.13 -0.56 5.17
C LYS A 162 3.45 -1.93 5.14
N PHE A 163 3.03 -2.39 6.31
CA PHE A 163 2.30 -3.64 6.45
C PHE A 163 0.80 -3.40 6.28
N SER A 164 0.13 -4.14 5.39
CA SER A 164 -1.30 -3.98 5.14
C SER A 164 -2.18 -4.28 6.35
N GLN A 165 -1.69 -5.10 7.29
CA GLN A 165 -2.35 -5.35 8.59
C GLN A 165 -2.65 -4.06 9.36
N TRP A 166 -1.87 -2.99 9.14
CA TRP A 166 -2.14 -1.68 9.73
C TRP A 166 -3.52 -1.12 9.34
N ALA A 167 -4.07 -1.51 8.18
CA ALA A 167 -5.42 -1.14 7.76
C ALA A 167 -6.54 -1.76 8.59
N THR A 168 -6.28 -2.90 9.20
CA THR A 168 -7.16 -3.53 10.18
C THR A 168 -6.91 -2.92 11.55
N ASP A 169 -5.64 -2.85 11.98
CA ASP A 169 -5.28 -2.43 13.33
C ASP A 169 -5.75 -1.01 13.67
N ARG A 170 -5.71 -0.10 12.69
CA ARG A 170 -6.11 1.30 12.89
C ARG A 170 -7.61 1.54 12.88
N GLN A 171 -8.45 0.57 12.51
CA GLN A 171 -9.92 0.76 12.44
C GLN A 171 -10.50 1.27 13.77
N CYS A 172 -9.99 0.75 14.89
CA CYS A 172 -10.44 1.18 16.22
C CYS A 172 -10.02 2.61 16.56
N ILE A 173 -8.95 3.13 15.94
CA ILE A 173 -8.48 4.51 16.12
C ILE A 173 -9.27 5.44 15.19
N GLU A 174 -9.44 5.05 13.92
CA GLU A 174 -10.28 5.76 12.94
C GLU A 174 -11.71 5.96 13.47
N ALA A 175 -12.29 4.94 14.12
CA ALA A 175 -13.63 5.02 14.72
C ALA A 175 -13.74 5.99 15.90
N LYS A 176 -12.61 6.33 16.55
CA LYS A 176 -12.55 7.29 17.68
C LYS A 176 -12.20 8.71 17.23
N LYS A 177 -11.64 8.87 16.03
CA LYS A 177 -11.30 10.17 15.46
C LYS A 177 -12.57 11.02 15.32
N ALA A 178 -12.52 12.30 15.70
CA ALA A 178 -13.67 13.17 15.48
C ALA A 178 -13.89 13.32 13.97
N LYS A 179 -15.16 13.43 13.54
CA LYS A 179 -15.48 13.56 12.11
C LYS A 179 -14.90 14.83 11.47
N SER A 180 -14.65 15.86 12.28
CA SER A 180 -14.02 17.12 11.88
C SER A 180 -12.50 17.02 11.68
N ASP A 181 -11.85 16.04 12.30
CA ASP A 181 -10.39 15.93 12.22
C ASP A 181 -10.00 15.39 10.85
N GLY A 182 -8.97 15.99 10.25
CA GLY A 182 -8.39 15.49 9.01
C GLY A 182 -7.62 14.18 9.24
N GLU A 183 -6.90 14.08 10.35
CA GLU A 183 -5.98 12.99 10.65
C GLU A 183 -5.87 12.73 12.17
N ALA A 184 -5.37 11.56 12.54
CA ALA A 184 -4.95 11.29 13.92
C ALA A 184 -3.45 10.99 14.01
N LEU A 185 -2.80 11.52 15.05
CA LEU A 185 -1.39 11.31 15.37
C LEU A 185 -1.24 10.23 16.44
N LEU A 186 -0.38 9.26 16.18
CA LEU A 186 0.03 8.25 17.16
C LEU A 186 1.00 8.88 18.16
N CYS A 187 0.96 8.40 19.41
CA CYS A 187 1.91 8.81 20.44
C CYS A 187 2.42 7.61 21.27
N THR A 188 3.55 7.79 21.93
CA THR A 188 4.02 6.85 22.97
C THR A 188 3.20 6.98 24.25
N GLN A 189 3.39 6.05 25.18
CA GLN A 189 2.77 6.15 26.51
C GLN A 189 3.20 7.41 27.26
N ASP A 190 4.43 7.87 27.05
CA ASP A 190 4.98 9.09 27.64
C ASP A 190 4.53 10.38 26.92
N GLY A 191 3.66 10.27 25.91
CA GLY A 191 3.09 11.41 25.19
C GLY A 191 3.95 11.94 24.03
N ASN A 192 5.05 11.27 23.67
CA ASN A 192 5.85 11.67 22.51
C ASN A 192 5.09 11.39 21.21
N LEU A 193 5.00 12.39 20.33
CA LEU A 193 4.35 12.25 19.04
C LEU A 193 5.20 11.42 18.07
N LEU A 194 4.55 10.63 17.22
CA LEU A 194 5.19 9.73 16.26
C LEU A 194 4.84 10.10 14.82
N GLU A 195 3.83 9.45 14.25
CA GLU A 195 3.37 9.60 12.87
C GLU A 195 1.82 9.66 12.86
N GLY A 196 1.23 10.06 11.73
CA GLY A 196 -0.21 9.96 11.53
C GLY A 196 -0.65 8.53 11.22
N LEU A 197 -1.96 8.30 11.08
CA LEU A 197 -2.46 6.98 10.68
C LEU A 197 -2.05 6.63 9.24
N LEU A 198 -2.03 7.63 8.35
CA LEU A 198 -1.72 7.45 6.93
C LEU A 198 -0.61 8.39 6.44
N THR A 199 -0.15 9.31 7.29
CA THR A 199 0.74 10.41 6.93
C THR A 199 1.91 10.56 7.91
N ASN A 200 2.98 11.22 7.47
CA ASN A 200 3.98 11.78 8.37
C ASN A 200 3.68 13.28 8.58
N PHE A 201 4.19 13.86 9.66
CA PHE A 201 4.11 15.29 9.91
C PHE A 201 5.50 15.86 10.25
N PHE A 202 5.62 17.18 10.17
CA PHE A 202 6.79 17.92 10.62
C PHE A 202 6.33 19.19 11.33
N VAL A 203 7.13 19.66 12.29
CA VAL A 203 6.88 20.91 13.02
C VAL A 203 7.92 21.92 12.57
N VAL A 204 7.46 23.11 12.20
CA VAL A 204 8.34 24.25 11.88
C VAL A 204 8.21 25.25 13.03
N GLN A 205 9.34 25.70 13.56
CA GLN A 205 9.44 26.70 14.64
C GLN A 205 10.01 28.01 14.10
#